data_AF-A0A3G9IHK5-F1
#
_entry.id   AF-A0A3G9IHK5-F1
#
_cell.length_a   1.000
_cell.length_b   1.000
_cell.length_c   1.000
_cell.angle_alpha   90.00
_cell.angle_beta   90.00
_cell.angle_gamma   90.00
#
_symmetry.space_group_name_H-M   'P 1'
#
loop_
_entity.id
_entity.type
_entity.pdbx_description
1 polymer ?
#
loop_
_entity_poly.entity_id
_entity_poly.type
_entity_poly.pdbx_seq_one_letter_code
_entity_poly.pdbx_strand_id
1 'polypeptide(L)' 'MSSLLTLAERLKVPAADLAMLKTYDEAQIAQIDGVIGDAFEAEDQAFGRAVEESLTFLPRLIRPIAKKLMLGG' A
#
# COMPACT_ATOMS: atom_id res chain seq x y z
N MET A 1 -19.53 6.64 4.24
CA MET A 1 -18.64 5.56 4.69
C MET A 1 -17.88 6.12 5.89
N SER A 2 -17.84 5.43 7.03
CA SER A 2 -17.05 5.92 8.18
C SER A 2 -15.57 5.66 7.97
N SER A 3 -14.72 6.51 8.53
CA SER A 3 -13.25 6.43 8.46
C SER A 3 -12.71 5.13 9.07
N LEU A 4 -13.46 4.53 10.00
CA LEU A 4 -13.13 3.22 10.55
C LEU A 4 -13.36 2.08 9.55
N LEU A 5 -14.34 2.20 8.65
CA LEU A 5 -14.58 1.24 7.58
C LEU A 5 -13.53 1.36 6.48
N THR A 6 -13.15 2.59 6.10
CA THR A 6 -12.08 2.79 5.10
C THR A 6 -10.75 2.24 5.61
N LEU A 7 -10.43 2.48 6.88
CA LEU A 7 -9.25 1.94 7.53
C LEU A 7 -9.26 0.40 7.59
N ALA A 8 -10.40 -0.20 7.96
CA ALA A 8 -10.56 -1.66 7.98
C ALA A 8 -10.34 -2.29 6.60
N GLU A 9 -10.89 -1.66 5.55
CA GLU A 9 -10.72 -2.09 4.17
C GLU A 9 -9.26 -2.00 3.73
N ARG A 10 -8.57 -0.88 4.02
CA ARG A 10 -7.15 -0.69 3.70
C ARG A 10 -6.25 -1.73 4.36
N LEU A 11 -6.50 -2.00 5.64
CA LEU A 11 -5.75 -2.99 6.42
C LEU A 11 -6.15 -4.44 6.11
N LYS A 12 -7.22 -4.66 5.31
CA LYS A 12 -7.80 -5.97 5.02
C LYS A 12 -8.17 -6.77 6.27
N VAL A 13 -8.68 -6.07 7.30
CA VAL A 13 -9.13 -6.66 8.56
C VAL A 13 -10.61 -6.38 8.81
N PRO A 14 -11.33 -7.25 9.52
CA PRO A 14 -12.67 -6.95 10.00
C PRO A 14 -12.72 -5.64 10.81
N ALA A 15 -13.71 -4.78 10.56
CA ALA A 15 -13.92 -3.57 11.35
C ALA A 15 -14.18 -3.83 12.85
N ALA A 16 -14.61 -5.05 13.20
CA ALA A 16 -14.75 -5.51 14.57
C ALA A 16 -13.40 -5.56 15.31
N ASP A 17 -12.31 -5.86 14.61
CA ASP A 17 -10.96 -5.94 15.18
C ASP A 17 -10.40 -4.53 15.47
N LEU A 18 -10.97 -3.50 14.83
CA LEU A 18 -10.68 -2.09 15.08
C LEU A 18 -11.58 -1.48 16.17
N ALA A 19 -12.31 -2.29 16.95
CA ALA A 19 -13.22 -1.80 17.98
C ALA A 19 -12.55 -0.88 19.01
N MET A 20 -11.25 -1.10 19.30
CA MET A 20 -10.45 -0.23 20.17
C MET A 20 -10.35 1.22 19.66
N LEU A 21 -10.43 1.42 18.33
CA LEU A 21 -10.34 2.73 17.71
C LEU A 21 -11.63 3.55 17.85
N LYS A 22 -12.74 2.95 18.30
CA LYS A 22 -14.00 3.66 18.57
C LYS A 22 -13.90 4.69 19.72
N THR A 23 -12.80 4.66 20.47
CA THR A 23 -12.50 5.65 21.52
C THR A 23 -12.00 6.97 20.95
N TYR A 24 -11.52 6.96 19.70
CA TYR A 24 -11.11 8.15 18.97
C TYR A 24 -12.28 8.76 18.22
N ASP A 25 -12.22 10.07 17.99
CA ASP A 25 -13.18 10.74 17.13
C ASP A 25 -12.90 10.45 15.64
N GLU A 26 -13.88 10.77 14.79
CA GLU A 26 -13.81 10.52 13.36
C GLU A 26 -12.62 11.22 12.70
N ALA A 27 -12.22 12.41 13.18
CA ALA A 27 -11.12 13.18 12.61
C ALA A 27 -9.76 12.52 12.93
N GLN A 28 -9.60 11.99 14.14
CA GLN A 28 -8.43 11.23 14.55
C GLN A 28 -8.30 9.93 13.75
N ILE A 29 -9.40 9.21 13.53
CA ILE A 29 -9.40 7.99 12.72
C ILE A 29 -9.05 8.31 11.26
N ALA A 30 -9.60 9.39 10.71
CA ALA A 30 -9.27 9.85 9.35
C ALA A 30 -7.78 10.21 9.22
N GLN A 31 -7.18 10.83 10.25
CA GLN A 31 -5.75 11.12 10.26
C GLN A 31 -4.91 9.84 10.26
N ILE A 32 -5.30 8.83 11.05
CA ILE A 32 -4.62 7.53 11.08
C ILE A 32 -4.71 6.84 9.70
N ASP A 33 -5.90 6.82 9.08
CA ASP A 33 -6.08 6.26 7.74
C ASP A 33 -5.21 6.99 6.70
N GLY A 34 -5.11 8.32 6.79
CA GLY A 34 -4.21 9.12 5.95
C GLY A 34 -2.75 8.72 6.07
N VAL A 35 -2.22 8.66 7.30
CA VAL A 35 -0.81 8.27 7.54
C VAL A 35 -0.51 6.84 7.08
N ILE A 36 -1.45 5.93 7.31
CA ILE A 36 -1.32 4.55 6.82
C ILE A 36 -1.35 4.55 5.28
N GLY A 37 -2.22 5.34 4.66
CA GLY A 37 -2.27 5.48 3.22
C GLY A 37 -0.96 5.97 2.62
N ASP A 38 -0.37 7.02 3.20
CA ASP A 38 0.92 7.57 2.77
C ASP A 38 2.05 6.53 2.91
N ALA A 39 2.01 5.70 3.97
CA ALA A 39 3.00 4.65 4.18
C ALA A 39 2.91 3.54 3.11
N PHE A 40 1.69 3.10 2.76
CA PHE A 40 1.49 2.14 1.68
C PHE A 40 1.96 2.70 0.33
N GLU A 41 1.66 3.97 0.03
CA GLU A 41 2.12 4.60 -1.21
C GLU A 41 3.66 4.69 -1.25
N ALA A 42 4.30 5.04 -0.13
CA ALA A 42 5.75 5.05 -0.03
C ALA A 42 6.37 3.66 -0.22
N GLU A 43 5.73 2.60 0.32
CA GLU A 43 6.15 1.22 0.13
C GLU A 43 6.04 0.79 -1.34
N ASP A 44 4.90 1.07 -1.99
CA ASP A 44 4.68 0.77 -3.42
C ASP A 44 5.71 1.47 -4.30
N GLN A 45 6.01 2.74 -4.01
CA GLN A 45 7.06 3.49 -4.71
C GLN A 45 8.45 2.88 -4.48
N ALA A 46 8.77 2.49 -3.24
CA ALA A 46 10.04 1.85 -2.91
C ALA A 46 10.18 0.50 -3.63
N PHE A 47 9.12 -0.30 -3.67
CA PHE A 47 9.07 -1.55 -4.42
C PHE A 47 9.28 -1.32 -5.93
N GLY A 48 8.58 -0.34 -6.51
CA GLY A 48 8.74 0.03 -7.92
C GLY A 48 10.18 0.42 -8.26
N ARG A 49 10.84 1.20 -7.39
CA ARG A 49 12.27 1.55 -7.55
C ARG A 49 13.18 0.33 -7.42
N ALA A 50 12.96 -0.52 -6.42
CA ALA A 50 13.76 -1.74 -6.25
C ALA A 50 13.65 -2.68 -7.45
N VAL A 51 12.47 -2.78 -8.08
CA VAL A 51 12.28 -3.54 -9.33
C VAL A 51 13.03 -2.89 -10.49
N GLU A 52 12.90 -1.58 -10.69
CA GLU A 52 13.65 -0.84 -11.73
C GLU A 52 15.18 -1.03 -11.58
N GLU A 53 15.70 -0.92 -10.36
CA GLU A 53 17.11 -1.17 -10.05
C GLU A 53 17.51 -2.62 -10.34
N SER A 54 16.67 -3.59 -9.95
CA SER A 54 16.92 -5.01 -10.21
C SER A 54 16.96 -5.34 -11.71
N LEU A 55 16.17 -4.65 -12.54
CA LEU A 55 16.19 -4.81 -13.99
C LEU A 55 17.50 -4.32 -14.63
N THR A 56 18.29 -3.48 -13.95
CA THR A 56 19.59 -3.02 -14.48
C THR A 56 20.59 -4.16 -14.67
N PHE A 57 20.51 -5.20 -13.83
CA PHE A 57 21.34 -6.41 -13.90
C PHE A 57 21.00 -7.31 -15.08
N LEU A 58 19.85 -7.09 -15.73
CA LEU A 58 19.44 -7.87 -16.90
C LEU A 58 19.91 -7.22 -18.22
N PRO A 59 20.27 -8.03 -19.23
CA PRO A 59 20.46 -7.56 -20.61
C PRO A 59 19.25 -6.77 -21.11
N ARG A 60 19.51 -5.67 -21.83
CA ARG A 60 18.47 -4.73 -22.30
C ARG A 60 17.33 -5.41 -23.07
N LEU A 61 17.64 -6.47 -23.83
CA LEU A 61 16.67 -7.21 -24.64
C LEU A 61 15.61 -7.96 -23.82
N ILE A 62 15.92 -8.39 -22.59
CA ILE A 62 15.00 -9.18 -21.75
C ILE A 62 14.31 -8.37 -20.65
N ARG A 63 14.76 -7.13 -20.39
CA ARG A 63 14.15 -6.23 -19.38
C ARG A 63 12.64 -6.03 -19.54
N PRO A 64 12.09 -5.81 -20.76
CA PRO A 64 10.65 -5.60 -20.92
C PRO A 64 9.84 -6.85 -20.54
N ILE A 65 10.38 -8.04 -20.81
CA ILE A 65 9.75 -9.32 -20.51
C ILE A 65 9.77 -9.56 -18.99
N ALA A 66 10.91 -9.35 -18.35
CA ALA A 66 11.06 -9.49 -16.90
C ALA A 66 10.16 -8.49 -16.13
N LYS A 67 10.08 -7.24 -16.60
CA LYS A 67 9.18 -6.21 -16.04
C LYS A 67 7.71 -6.66 -16.10
N LYS A 68 7.28 -7.22 -17.23
CA LYS A 68 5.90 -7.70 -17.43
C LYS A 68 5.54 -8.90 -16.53
N LEU A 69 6.52 -9.77 -16.25
CA LEU A 69 6.33 -10.93 -15.36
C LEU A 69 6.27 -10.55 -13.88
N MET A 70 7.07 -9.57 -13.44
CA MET A 70 7.14 -9.17 -12.03
C MET A 70 6.04 -8.22 -11.60
N LEU A 71 5.62 -7.30 -12.47
CA LEU A 71 4.65 -6.27 -12.13
C LEU A 71 3.22 -6.62 -12.53
N GLY A 72 3.00 -7.71 -13.27
CA GLY A 72 1.71 -8.03 -13.87
C GLY A 72 1.32 -6.97 -14.89
N GLY A 73 1.62 -7.22 -16.16
CA GLY A 73 1.32 -6.28 -17.25
C GLY A 73 -0.14 -5.85 -17.31
#